data_AF-A0A2T4S6J6-F1
#
_entry.id   AF-A0A2T4S6J6-F1
#
_cell.length_a   1.000
_cell.length_b   1.000
_cell.length_c   1.000
_cell.angle_alpha   90.00
_cell.angle_beta   90.00
_cell.angle_gamma   90.00
#
_symmetry.space_group_name_H-M   'P 1'
#
loop_
_entity.id
_entity.type
_entity.pdbx_description
1 polymer ?
#
loop_
_entity_poly.entity_id
_entity_poly.type
_entity_poly.pdbx_seq_one_letter_code
_entity_poly.pdbx_strand_id
1 'polypeptide(L)'
;MQDYINYSRKDSFAFSIVASTTDHYNLQQIKLDEFRFTASAVLDEYFIDDDTEEAIDKPLRTAGDVNEKITLKDHAEYLAEKGYEFGPEKVRDEAHANGYDGIAETVILENDAQQLVYTVVDIQNPTIAEVTDVTTNVSEAITPITLDITDNSGHFDTIAVTGLPTGLSFNETTKQITGTPTAEGTFNVTVTATQEASEPATSTFNITVQPNAALKDLKAAVADAATVNKDSYTPN
;
A
#
# COMPACT_ATOMS: atom_id res chain seq x y z
N MET A 1 -8.12 12.16 47.87
CA MET A 1 -7.50 12.21 46.53
C MET A 1 -8.11 13.32 45.69
N GLN A 2 -9.44 13.40 45.59
CA GLN A 2 -10.14 14.51 44.94
C GLN A 2 -9.72 15.89 45.46
N ASP A 3 -9.51 16.03 46.77
CA ASP A 3 -9.10 17.31 47.38
C ASP A 3 -7.70 17.77 46.96
N TYR A 4 -6.77 16.83 46.72
CA TYR A 4 -5.41 17.16 46.25
C TYR A 4 -5.39 17.51 44.76
N ILE A 5 -6.24 16.87 43.96
CA ILE A 5 -6.46 17.20 42.55
C ILE A 5 -7.12 18.59 42.43
N ASN A 6 -8.16 18.85 43.23
CA ASN A 6 -8.81 20.16 43.24
C ASN A 6 -7.87 21.28 43.72
N TYR A 7 -6.94 20.97 44.63
CA TYR A 7 -5.93 21.91 45.11
C TYR A 7 -4.89 22.26 44.04
N SER A 8 -4.47 21.30 43.21
CA SER A 8 -3.52 21.57 42.11
C SER A 8 -4.16 22.42 41.01
N ARG A 9 -5.50 22.40 40.90
CA ARG A 9 -6.27 23.02 39.81
C ARG A 9 -5.84 22.51 38.42
N LYS A 10 -5.35 21.28 38.40
CA LYS A 10 -4.92 20.55 37.19
C LYS A 10 -5.56 19.18 37.18
N ASP A 11 -5.78 18.66 36.00
CA ASP A 11 -6.30 17.33 35.70
C ASP A 11 -5.28 16.49 34.89
N SER A 12 -4.16 17.08 34.49
CA SER A 12 -2.95 16.44 33.97
C SER A 12 -1.77 16.58 34.92
N PHE A 13 -0.92 15.55 34.95
CA PHE A 13 0.15 15.41 35.95
C PHE A 13 1.43 14.81 35.34
N ALA A 14 2.57 15.38 35.71
CA ALA A 14 3.85 14.74 35.51
C ALA A 14 4.03 13.61 36.54
N PHE A 15 4.30 12.40 36.05
CA PHE A 15 4.62 11.25 36.90
C PHE A 15 6.13 11.13 37.07
N SER A 16 6.61 11.05 38.31
CA SER A 16 8.02 10.79 38.62
C SER A 16 8.14 9.77 39.74
N ILE A 17 9.15 8.90 39.65
CA ILE A 17 9.56 8.04 40.76
C ILE A 17 10.99 8.41 41.12
N VAL A 18 11.19 8.89 42.35
CA VAL A 18 12.46 9.39 42.83
C VAL A 18 12.82 8.64 44.11
N ALA A 19 14.05 8.14 44.18
CA ALA A 19 14.62 7.53 45.37
C ALA A 19 15.97 8.18 45.67
N SER A 20 16.29 8.37 46.96
CA SER A 20 17.54 8.99 47.41
C SER A 20 18.09 8.30 48.65
N THR A 21 19.40 8.36 48.83
CA THR A 21 20.12 7.91 50.04
C THR A 21 21.02 9.03 50.53
N THR A 22 21.14 9.17 51.85
CA THR A 22 22.11 10.08 52.47
C THR A 22 23.36 9.28 52.90
N ASP A 23 23.66 9.25 54.19
CA ASP A 23 24.73 8.50 54.86
C ASP A 23 24.45 6.99 55.02
N HIS A 24 23.33 6.49 54.50
CA HIS A 24 22.95 5.08 54.53
C HIS A 24 22.63 4.55 53.12
N TYR A 25 23.14 3.37 52.77
CA TYR A 25 22.94 2.76 51.45
C TYR A 25 21.90 1.65 51.48
N ASN A 26 21.02 1.61 50.47
CA ASN A 26 20.11 0.51 50.20
C ASN A 26 20.00 0.29 48.69
N LEU A 27 19.65 -0.93 48.29
CA LEU A 27 19.26 -1.23 46.92
C LEU A 27 17.91 -0.54 46.62
N GLN A 28 17.90 0.38 45.67
CA GLN A 28 16.70 1.08 45.22
C GLN A 28 16.33 0.55 43.83
N GLN A 29 15.25 -0.22 43.75
CA GLN A 29 14.80 -0.83 42.52
C GLN A 29 13.29 -0.66 42.38
N ILE A 30 12.86 -0.46 41.14
CA ILE A 30 11.47 -0.45 40.74
C ILE A 30 11.34 -1.50 39.65
N LYS A 31 10.41 -2.44 39.82
CA LYS A 31 9.98 -3.36 38.77
C LYS A 31 8.53 -3.03 38.47
N LEU A 32 8.26 -2.56 37.26
CA LEU A 32 6.91 -2.34 36.77
C LEU A 32 6.58 -3.46 35.79
N ASP A 33 5.48 -4.16 36.04
CA ASP A 33 4.93 -5.09 35.06
C ASP A 33 4.03 -4.33 34.05
N GLU A 34 3.38 -3.25 34.50
CA GLU A 34 2.53 -2.41 33.65
C GLU A 34 2.34 -1.00 34.26
N PHE A 35 2.27 0.03 33.41
CA PHE A 35 1.85 1.39 33.77
C PHE A 35 0.84 1.90 32.74
N ARG A 36 -0.40 2.17 33.17
CA ARG A 36 -1.49 2.65 32.31
C ARG A 36 -1.82 4.10 32.64
N PHE A 37 -1.91 4.92 31.61
CA PHE A 37 -2.33 6.32 31.71
C PHE A 37 -3.12 6.71 30.45
N THR A 38 -3.87 7.80 30.56
CA THR A 38 -4.45 8.50 29.39
C THR A 38 -3.55 9.68 29.09
N ALA A 39 -3.10 9.81 27.84
CA ALA A 39 -2.27 10.94 27.42
C ALA A 39 -3.07 12.26 27.48
N SER A 40 -2.39 13.34 27.83
CA SER A 40 -2.88 14.71 27.91
C SER A 40 -1.73 15.62 27.45
N ALA A 41 -2.02 16.83 26.95
CA ALA A 41 -1.00 17.72 26.36
C ALA A 41 -0.19 17.01 25.27
N VAL A 42 -0.91 16.43 24.31
CA VAL A 42 -0.33 15.77 23.15
C VAL A 42 -0.96 16.30 21.87
N LEU A 43 -0.15 16.41 20.83
CA LEU A 43 -0.57 16.59 19.45
C LEU A 43 -0.23 15.32 18.68
N ASP A 44 -1.23 14.72 18.03
CA ASP A 44 -1.04 13.69 17.01
C ASP A 44 -1.15 14.31 15.62
N GLU A 45 -0.10 14.15 14.81
CA GLU A 45 -0.03 14.61 13.43
C GLU A 45 -0.27 13.41 12.50
N TYR A 46 -1.39 13.43 11.77
CA TYR A 46 -1.76 12.42 10.78
C TYR A 46 -1.38 12.89 9.38
N PHE A 47 -0.95 11.96 8.53
CA PHE A 47 -0.59 12.21 7.14
C PHE A 47 -1.45 11.30 6.28
N ILE A 48 -2.41 11.89 5.57
CA ILE A 48 -3.41 11.16 4.80
C ILE A 48 -3.12 11.36 3.32
N ASP A 49 -2.98 10.25 2.62
CA ASP A 49 -2.81 10.20 1.18
C ASP A 49 -4.10 10.67 0.49
N ASP A 50 -3.96 11.61 -0.44
CA ASP A 50 -5.10 12.29 -1.09
C ASP A 50 -5.88 11.41 -2.06
N ASP A 51 -5.26 10.34 -2.58
CA ASP A 51 -5.88 9.42 -3.53
C ASP A 51 -6.61 8.29 -2.79
N THR A 52 -5.96 7.70 -1.79
CA THR A 52 -6.46 6.53 -1.07
C THR A 52 -7.35 6.87 0.11
N GLU A 53 -7.28 8.11 0.62
CA GLU A 53 -7.93 8.55 1.85
C GLU A 53 -7.45 7.77 3.10
N GLU A 54 -6.29 7.12 3.01
CA GLU A 54 -5.70 6.31 4.07
C GLU A 54 -4.45 6.98 4.67
N ALA A 55 -4.14 6.65 5.93
CA ALA A 55 -2.94 7.15 6.58
C ALA A 55 -1.69 6.41 6.09
N ILE A 56 -0.66 7.15 5.71
CA ILE A 56 0.60 6.56 5.19
C ILE A 56 1.44 5.89 6.29
N ASP A 57 1.17 6.20 7.56
CA ASP A 57 1.76 5.56 8.74
C ASP A 57 0.91 5.91 9.99
N LYS A 58 1.34 5.43 11.16
CA LYS A 58 0.86 5.90 12.45
C LYS A 58 1.12 7.40 12.62
N PRO A 59 0.28 8.11 13.38
CA PRO A 59 0.49 9.53 13.62
C PRO A 59 1.81 9.77 14.36
N LEU A 60 2.45 10.88 14.03
CA LEU A 60 3.60 11.37 14.76
C LEU A 60 3.09 12.13 15.99
N ARG A 61 3.57 11.73 17.18
CA ARG A 61 3.12 12.31 18.45
C ARG A 61 4.14 13.27 19.03
N THR A 62 3.68 14.48 19.35
CA THR A 62 4.40 15.44 20.18
C THR A 62 3.71 15.57 21.53
N ALA A 63 4.48 15.59 22.61
CA ALA A 63 3.98 15.73 23.98
C ALA A 63 4.74 16.85 24.70
N GLY A 64 4.06 17.52 25.63
CA GLY A 64 4.64 18.63 26.40
C GLY A 64 3.79 18.98 27.62
N ASP A 65 3.97 20.20 28.12
CA ASP A 65 3.16 20.75 29.21
C ASP A 65 1.89 21.45 28.67
N VAL A 66 0.81 21.46 29.45
CA VAL A 66 -0.40 22.24 29.11
C VAL A 66 -0.05 23.74 29.04
N ASN A 67 -0.50 24.38 27.95
CA ASN A 67 -0.18 25.75 27.50
C ASN A 67 1.26 25.94 26.98
N GLU A 68 2.04 24.87 26.81
CA GLU A 68 3.31 24.95 26.13
C GLU A 68 3.08 25.28 24.66
N LYS A 69 3.79 26.30 24.16
CA LYS A 69 3.81 26.62 22.73
C LYS A 69 4.91 25.81 22.07
N ILE A 70 4.53 24.90 21.19
CA ILE A 70 5.42 24.03 20.42
C ILE A 70 5.54 24.56 19.00
N THR A 71 6.76 24.63 18.47
CA THR A 71 7.01 24.77 17.03
C THR A 71 6.95 23.39 16.38
N LEU A 72 6.12 23.24 15.36
CA LEU A 72 5.96 21.98 14.63
C LEU A 72 7.22 21.68 13.83
N LYS A 73 7.53 20.39 13.70
CA LYS A 73 8.65 19.95 12.88
C LYS A 73 8.27 20.05 11.41
N ASP A 74 9.24 20.38 10.58
CA ASP A 74 9.11 20.13 9.16
C ASP A 74 9.24 18.62 8.92
N HIS A 75 8.23 18.04 8.28
CA HIS A 75 8.16 16.60 7.99
C HIS A 75 8.53 16.27 6.54
N ALA A 76 9.07 17.22 5.76
CA ALA A 76 9.46 16.98 4.38
C ALA A 76 10.41 15.77 4.22
N GLU A 77 11.41 15.61 5.09
CA GLU A 77 12.32 14.45 5.06
C GLU A 77 11.58 13.15 5.38
N TYR A 78 10.69 13.17 6.38
CA TYR A 78 9.86 12.02 6.75
C TYR A 78 8.95 11.56 5.60
N LEU A 79 8.36 12.51 4.87
CA LEU A 79 7.53 12.22 3.70
C LEU A 79 8.37 11.69 2.53
N ALA A 80 9.51 12.33 2.24
CA ALA A 80 10.39 11.94 1.15
C ALA A 80 10.93 10.51 1.32
N GLU A 81 11.26 10.08 2.55
CA GLU A 81 11.67 8.69 2.84
C GLU A 81 10.59 7.66 2.52
N LYS A 82 9.32 8.09 2.46
CA LYS A 82 8.16 7.24 2.16
C LYS A 82 7.63 7.40 0.73
N GLY A 83 8.25 8.25 -0.09
CA GLY A 83 7.77 8.54 -1.45
C GLY A 83 6.62 9.55 -1.50
N TYR A 84 6.48 10.39 -0.48
CA TYR A 84 5.41 11.39 -0.38
C TYR A 84 5.94 12.82 -0.31
N GLU A 85 5.08 13.77 -0.63
CA GLU A 85 5.23 15.19 -0.29
C GLU A 85 3.93 15.77 0.27
N PHE A 86 3.98 16.99 0.84
CA PHE A 86 2.76 17.67 1.25
C PHE A 86 1.91 18.04 0.04
N GLY A 87 0.61 17.79 0.13
CA GLY A 87 -0.34 18.20 -0.89
C GLY A 87 -0.47 19.73 -1.01
N PRO A 88 -1.13 20.20 -2.09
CA PRO A 88 -1.31 21.64 -2.34
C PRO A 88 -2.08 22.34 -1.23
N GLU A 89 -3.04 21.64 -0.60
CA GLU A 89 -3.67 22.01 0.65
C GLU A 89 -3.03 21.20 1.79
N LYS A 90 -1.89 21.70 2.29
CA LYS A 90 -1.07 21.02 3.31
C LYS A 90 -1.89 20.55 4.50
N VAL A 91 -2.71 21.42 5.09
CA VAL A 91 -3.54 21.12 6.26
C VAL A 91 -4.92 20.72 5.80
N ARG A 92 -5.28 19.47 6.08
CA ARG A 92 -6.55 18.86 5.71
C ARG A 92 -7.64 19.13 6.74
N ASP A 93 -7.30 18.97 8.01
CA ASP A 93 -8.20 19.20 9.14
C ASP A 93 -7.40 19.69 10.36
N GLU A 94 -7.78 20.87 10.86
CA GLU A 94 -7.25 21.49 12.07
C GLU A 94 -8.34 21.69 13.15
N ALA A 95 -9.55 21.18 12.95
CA ALA A 95 -10.69 21.40 13.86
C ALA A 95 -10.43 20.85 15.27
N HIS A 96 -9.50 19.89 15.40
CA HIS A 96 -9.08 19.28 16.66
C HIS A 96 -7.68 19.72 17.10
N ALA A 97 -7.10 20.72 16.45
CA ALA A 97 -5.80 21.32 16.80
C ALA A 97 -5.99 22.73 17.39
N ASN A 98 -6.80 22.86 18.46
CA ASN A 98 -7.04 24.17 19.10
C ASN A 98 -5.72 24.90 19.41
N GLY A 99 -5.60 26.18 19.07
CA GLY A 99 -4.35 26.92 19.28
C GLY A 99 -3.23 26.61 18.29
N TYR A 100 -3.52 25.86 17.22
CA TYR A 100 -2.69 25.80 16.02
C TYR A 100 -2.67 27.15 15.29
N ASP A 101 -1.48 27.53 14.84
CA ASP A 101 -1.21 28.69 14.00
C ASP A 101 -0.38 28.22 12.81
N GLY A 102 -1.04 28.04 11.66
CA GLY A 102 -0.40 27.55 10.43
C GLY A 102 0.55 28.54 9.77
N ILE A 103 0.52 29.82 10.15
CA ILE A 103 1.50 30.82 9.66
C ILE A 103 2.79 30.71 10.46
N ALA A 104 2.66 30.57 11.78
CA ALA A 104 3.80 30.41 12.68
C ALA A 104 4.31 28.96 12.77
N GLU A 105 3.58 28.00 12.18
CA GLU A 105 3.76 26.55 12.33
C GLU A 105 3.93 26.15 13.80
N THR A 106 2.98 26.59 14.63
CA THR A 106 3.01 26.33 16.08
C THR A 106 1.68 25.83 16.60
N VAL A 107 1.70 25.10 17.71
CA VAL A 107 0.51 24.69 18.45
C VAL A 107 0.68 25.05 19.93
N ILE A 108 -0.40 25.42 20.61
CA ILE A 108 -0.44 25.52 22.07
C ILE A 108 -1.07 24.23 22.59
N LEU A 109 -0.35 23.45 23.40
CA LEU A 109 -0.85 22.19 23.91
C LEU A 109 -1.96 22.39 24.94
N GLU A 110 -3.05 21.67 24.79
CA GLU A 110 -4.19 21.71 25.71
C GLU A 110 -4.20 20.49 26.66
N ASN A 111 -5.11 20.48 27.62
CA ASN A 111 -5.28 19.31 28.46
C ASN A 111 -5.84 18.12 27.65
N ASP A 112 -6.72 18.39 26.70
CA ASP A 112 -7.25 17.38 25.80
C ASP A 112 -6.21 17.04 24.71
N ALA A 113 -6.26 15.81 24.22
CA ALA A 113 -5.42 15.43 23.08
C ALA A 113 -5.89 16.17 21.82
N GLN A 114 -4.92 16.74 21.10
CA GLN A 114 -5.15 17.45 19.86
C GLN A 114 -4.75 16.60 18.66
N GLN A 115 -5.36 16.88 17.51
CA GLN A 115 -5.06 16.21 16.25
C GLN A 115 -4.94 17.23 15.13
N LEU A 116 -3.91 17.09 14.33
CA LEU A 116 -3.71 17.85 13.10
C LEU A 116 -3.56 16.86 11.95
N VAL A 117 -4.33 17.06 10.89
CA VAL A 117 -4.34 16.17 9.73
C VAL A 117 -3.75 16.91 8.54
N TYR A 118 -2.75 16.31 7.93
CA TYR A 118 -2.11 16.79 6.70
C TYR A 118 -2.56 15.98 5.50
N THR A 119 -2.72 16.65 4.36
CA THR A 119 -2.84 16.01 3.05
C THR A 119 -1.45 15.77 2.51
N VAL A 120 -1.18 14.55 2.04
CA VAL A 120 0.05 14.20 1.34
C VAL A 120 -0.26 13.59 -0.01
N VAL A 121 0.64 13.79 -0.96
CA VAL A 121 0.53 13.24 -2.32
C VAL A 121 1.69 12.31 -2.57
N ASP A 122 1.39 11.17 -3.18
CA ASP A 122 2.40 10.21 -3.60
C ASP A 122 3.15 10.74 -4.82
N ILE A 123 4.48 10.69 -4.77
CA ILE A 123 5.38 11.17 -5.82
C ILE A 123 6.28 10.07 -6.36
N GLN A 124 6.13 8.85 -5.88
CA GLN A 124 6.90 7.72 -6.33
C GLN A 124 6.21 7.08 -7.53
N ASN A 125 7.03 6.66 -8.50
CA ASN A 125 6.52 6.01 -9.69
C ASN A 125 6.17 4.55 -9.38
N PRO A 126 5.10 4.02 -9.99
CA PRO A 126 4.84 2.61 -10.04
C PRO A 126 6.06 1.80 -10.50
N THR A 127 6.09 0.54 -10.10
CA THR A 127 7.11 -0.43 -10.48
C THR A 127 6.42 -1.65 -11.06
N ILE A 128 6.94 -2.13 -12.19
CA ILE A 128 6.54 -3.40 -12.80
C ILE A 128 7.79 -4.27 -12.81
N ALA A 129 7.76 -5.40 -12.11
CA ALA A 129 8.88 -6.34 -12.14
C ALA A 129 9.09 -6.88 -13.57
N GLU A 130 10.32 -7.31 -13.86
CA GLU A 130 10.60 -7.94 -15.14
C GLU A 130 9.71 -9.18 -15.33
N VAL A 131 9.00 -9.21 -16.46
CA VAL A 131 8.19 -10.36 -16.86
C VAL A 131 8.99 -11.15 -17.89
N THR A 132 9.29 -12.40 -17.60
CA THR A 132 10.02 -13.25 -18.55
C THR A 132 9.11 -13.68 -19.70
N ASP A 133 9.67 -13.83 -20.89
CA ASP A 133 8.97 -14.37 -22.06
C ASP A 133 8.30 -15.73 -21.75
N VAL A 134 7.09 -15.92 -22.26
CA VAL A 134 6.25 -17.11 -22.01
C VAL A 134 6.04 -17.88 -23.31
N THR A 135 6.11 -19.21 -23.23
CA THR A 135 5.72 -20.11 -24.32
C THR A 135 4.50 -20.93 -23.89
N THR A 136 3.50 -21.01 -24.76
CA THR A 136 2.29 -21.82 -24.56
C THR A 136 1.83 -22.45 -25.88
N ASN A 137 0.83 -23.33 -25.84
CA ASN A 137 0.22 -23.93 -27.02
C ASN A 137 -1.13 -23.29 -27.36
N VAL A 138 -1.44 -23.23 -28.65
CA VAL A 138 -2.77 -22.84 -29.12
C VAL A 138 -3.86 -23.80 -28.61
N SER A 139 -5.04 -23.28 -28.29
CA SER A 139 -6.19 -24.05 -27.78
C SER A 139 -5.93 -24.80 -26.46
N GLU A 140 -4.90 -24.42 -25.70
CA GLU A 140 -4.63 -24.92 -24.36
C GLU A 140 -4.71 -23.76 -23.36
N ALA A 141 -5.38 -23.96 -22.22
CA ALA A 141 -5.44 -22.92 -21.20
C ALA A 141 -4.04 -22.64 -20.64
N ILE A 142 -3.66 -21.35 -20.56
CA ILE A 142 -2.36 -20.98 -20.00
C ILE A 142 -2.34 -21.20 -18.50
N THR A 143 -1.15 -21.42 -17.94
CA THR A 143 -0.94 -21.12 -16.52
C THR A 143 -1.08 -19.61 -16.33
N PRO A 144 -1.90 -19.13 -15.38
CA PRO A 144 -2.05 -17.70 -15.13
C PRO A 144 -0.70 -17.00 -14.99
N ILE A 145 -0.53 -15.89 -15.71
CA ILE A 145 0.66 -15.05 -15.60
C ILE A 145 0.31 -13.94 -14.61
N THR A 146 0.88 -13.99 -13.41
CA THR A 146 0.73 -12.92 -12.41
C THR A 146 1.77 -11.84 -12.69
N LEU A 147 1.29 -10.60 -12.79
CA LEU A 147 2.14 -9.42 -12.93
C LEU A 147 2.43 -8.86 -11.55
N ASP A 148 3.70 -8.68 -11.25
CA ASP A 148 4.15 -8.00 -10.03
C ASP A 148 4.23 -6.50 -10.32
N ILE A 149 3.18 -5.80 -9.92
CA ILE A 149 2.99 -4.36 -10.14
C ILE A 149 2.80 -3.75 -8.76
N THR A 150 3.74 -2.90 -8.35
CA THR A 150 3.79 -2.34 -6.99
C THR A 150 3.97 -0.84 -7.01
N ASP A 151 3.45 -0.21 -5.98
CA ASP A 151 3.59 1.20 -5.69
C ASP A 151 3.54 1.38 -4.16
N ASN A 152 4.12 2.44 -3.61
CA ASN A 152 4.15 2.71 -2.17
C ASN A 152 2.76 3.04 -1.61
N SER A 153 1.93 3.77 -2.36
CA SER A 153 0.52 4.01 -1.99
C SER A 153 -0.33 2.75 -2.20
N GLY A 154 0.07 1.90 -3.14
CA GLY A 154 -0.73 0.76 -3.62
C GLY A 154 -1.91 1.17 -4.50
N HIS A 155 -2.06 2.47 -4.77
CA HIS A 155 -3.05 3.04 -5.68
C HIS A 155 -2.56 2.99 -7.13
N PHE A 156 -3.48 2.87 -8.07
CA PHE A 156 -3.23 2.97 -9.50
C PHE A 156 -4.48 3.52 -10.16
N ASP A 157 -4.35 4.52 -11.04
CA ASP A 157 -5.48 4.99 -11.83
C ASP A 157 -5.88 3.97 -12.90
N THR A 158 -4.86 3.38 -13.54
CA THR A 158 -5.06 2.33 -14.53
C THR A 158 -3.90 1.35 -14.55
N ILE A 159 -4.23 0.06 -14.72
CA ILE A 159 -3.30 -0.96 -15.17
C ILE A 159 -3.79 -1.53 -16.51
N ALA A 160 -3.05 -1.23 -17.56
CA ALA A 160 -3.38 -1.65 -18.92
C ALA A 160 -2.43 -2.74 -19.42
N VAL A 161 -2.99 -3.75 -20.10
CA VAL A 161 -2.21 -4.77 -20.83
C VAL A 161 -2.67 -4.82 -22.27
N THR A 162 -1.74 -4.60 -23.20
CA THR A 162 -2.01 -4.57 -24.64
C THR A 162 -1.13 -5.58 -25.37
N GLY A 163 -1.50 -5.92 -26.61
CA GLY A 163 -0.74 -6.90 -27.42
C GLY A 163 -0.97 -8.37 -27.05
N LEU A 164 -1.97 -8.67 -26.21
CA LEU A 164 -2.31 -10.05 -25.84
C LEU A 164 -2.72 -10.89 -27.07
N PRO A 165 -2.28 -12.17 -27.16
CA PRO A 165 -2.85 -13.13 -28.09
C PRO A 165 -4.36 -13.24 -27.95
N THR A 166 -5.08 -13.38 -29.08
CA THR A 166 -6.54 -13.59 -29.07
C THR A 166 -6.91 -14.78 -28.19
N GLY A 167 -7.87 -14.59 -27.28
CA GLY A 167 -8.32 -15.61 -26.32
C GLY A 167 -7.66 -15.51 -24.94
N LEU A 168 -6.69 -14.61 -24.77
CA LEU A 168 -6.19 -14.18 -23.46
C LEU A 168 -6.84 -12.87 -23.03
N SER A 169 -6.91 -12.66 -21.72
CA SER A 169 -7.44 -11.44 -21.11
C SER A 169 -6.68 -11.12 -19.83
N PHE A 170 -6.59 -9.82 -19.51
CA PHE A 170 -6.03 -9.33 -18.26
C PHE A 170 -7.16 -9.02 -17.27
N ASN A 171 -6.97 -9.42 -16.02
CA ASN A 171 -7.82 -9.07 -14.90
C ASN A 171 -7.04 -8.17 -13.93
N GLU A 172 -7.44 -6.90 -13.85
CA GLU A 172 -6.78 -5.87 -13.07
C GLU A 172 -6.79 -6.14 -11.56
N THR A 173 -7.93 -6.60 -11.01
CA THR A 173 -8.06 -6.92 -9.58
C THR A 173 -7.11 -8.00 -9.11
N THR A 174 -6.91 -9.03 -9.93
CA THR A 174 -6.00 -10.15 -9.60
C THR A 174 -4.59 -9.96 -10.16
N LYS A 175 -4.38 -8.91 -10.97
CA LYS A 175 -3.15 -8.66 -11.74
C LYS A 175 -2.72 -9.88 -12.55
N GLN A 176 -3.67 -10.61 -13.15
CA GLN A 176 -3.40 -11.86 -13.87
C GLN A 176 -3.84 -11.82 -15.32
N ILE A 177 -2.99 -12.36 -16.20
CA ILE A 177 -3.35 -12.72 -17.57
C ILE A 177 -3.78 -14.18 -17.58
N THR A 178 -4.98 -14.45 -18.07
CA THR A 178 -5.57 -15.79 -18.13
C THR A 178 -6.28 -16.02 -19.46
N GLY A 179 -6.57 -17.28 -19.78
CA GLY A 179 -7.37 -17.64 -20.94
C GLY A 179 -6.80 -18.81 -21.74
N THR A 180 -7.23 -18.91 -22.99
CA THR A 180 -6.83 -19.95 -23.94
C THR A 180 -6.57 -19.29 -25.29
N PRO A 181 -5.31 -19.22 -25.77
CA PRO A 181 -4.99 -18.53 -27.00
C PRO A 181 -5.52 -19.31 -28.20
N THR A 182 -6.06 -18.61 -29.20
CA THR A 182 -6.71 -19.23 -30.37
C THR A 182 -5.90 -19.12 -31.65
N ALA A 183 -4.79 -18.38 -31.64
CA ALA A 183 -3.93 -18.16 -32.79
C ALA A 183 -2.46 -18.37 -32.42
N GLU A 184 -1.75 -19.10 -33.28
CA GLU A 184 -0.30 -19.27 -33.21
C GLU A 184 0.42 -17.96 -33.57
N GLY A 185 1.59 -17.72 -32.98
CA GLY A 185 2.37 -16.51 -33.25
C GLY A 185 3.23 -16.09 -32.07
N THR A 186 4.04 -15.06 -32.28
CA THR A 186 4.74 -14.36 -31.18
C THR A 186 4.12 -12.98 -31.03
N PHE A 187 3.66 -12.69 -29.82
CA PHE A 187 2.94 -11.48 -29.49
C PHE A 187 3.75 -10.68 -28.49
N ASN A 188 4.10 -9.44 -28.85
CA ASN A 188 4.74 -8.52 -27.93
C ASN A 188 3.66 -7.87 -27.05
N VAL A 189 3.70 -8.20 -25.76
CA VAL A 189 2.75 -7.73 -24.75
C VAL A 189 3.36 -6.56 -24.01
N THR A 190 2.58 -5.50 -23.84
CA THR A 190 2.97 -4.31 -23.09
C THR A 190 2.07 -4.16 -21.88
N VAL A 191 2.68 -4.06 -20.71
CA VAL A 191 2.04 -3.73 -19.43
C VAL A 191 2.37 -2.29 -19.10
N THR A 192 1.35 -1.49 -18.77
CA THR A 192 1.49 -0.10 -18.36
C THR A 192 0.71 0.14 -17.08
N ALA A 193 1.34 0.75 -16.07
CA ALA A 193 0.70 1.20 -14.85
C ALA A 193 0.82 2.73 -14.76
N THR A 194 -0.29 3.42 -14.50
CA THR A 194 -0.36 4.89 -14.44
C THR A 194 -0.91 5.37 -13.11
N GLN A 195 -0.43 6.53 -12.68
CA GLN A 195 -0.94 7.28 -11.53
C GLN A 195 -0.77 8.79 -11.84
N GLU A 196 -1.76 9.61 -11.50
CA GLU A 196 -1.87 11.01 -11.94
C GLU A 196 -0.68 11.87 -11.49
N ALA A 197 -0.15 11.57 -10.31
CA ALA A 197 0.96 12.31 -9.70
C ALA A 197 2.35 11.84 -10.16
N SER A 198 2.48 10.76 -10.95
CA SER A 198 3.77 10.13 -11.23
C SER A 198 3.95 9.66 -12.69
N GLU A 199 5.19 9.33 -13.07
CA GLU A 199 5.47 8.87 -14.43
C GLU A 199 5.03 7.40 -14.60
N PRO A 200 4.43 7.04 -15.75
CA PRO A 200 3.91 5.70 -15.96
C PRO A 200 5.04 4.66 -16.04
N ALA A 201 4.84 3.53 -15.36
CA ALA A 201 5.70 2.38 -15.51
C ALA A 201 5.29 1.57 -16.75
N THR A 202 6.26 1.12 -17.54
CA THR A 202 6.00 0.25 -18.69
C THR A 202 6.97 -0.92 -18.71
N SER A 203 6.44 -2.12 -18.96
CA SER A 203 7.22 -3.35 -19.16
C SER A 203 6.72 -4.10 -20.38
N THR A 204 7.61 -4.81 -21.06
CA THR A 204 7.26 -5.60 -22.25
C THR A 204 7.85 -6.99 -22.18
N PHE A 205 7.09 -7.98 -22.66
CA PHE A 205 7.52 -9.37 -22.76
C PHE A 205 6.82 -10.05 -23.93
N ASN A 206 7.32 -11.19 -24.38
CA ASN A 206 6.71 -11.93 -25.48
C ASN A 206 5.89 -13.11 -24.96
N ILE A 207 4.73 -13.32 -25.58
CA ILE A 207 4.00 -14.59 -25.50
C ILE A 207 4.13 -15.29 -26.85
N THR A 208 4.84 -16.42 -26.87
CA THR A 208 4.94 -17.31 -28.03
C THR A 208 3.89 -18.41 -27.91
N VAL A 209 2.91 -18.38 -28.81
CA VAL A 209 1.88 -19.41 -28.95
C VAL A 209 2.30 -20.40 -30.05
N GLN A 210 2.64 -21.62 -29.63
CA GLN A 210 3.10 -22.71 -30.49
C GLN A 210 1.94 -23.59 -30.98
N PRO A 211 2.16 -24.36 -32.07
CA PRO A 211 1.22 -25.39 -32.49
C PRO A 211 0.99 -26.42 -31.39
N ASN A 212 -0.27 -26.78 -31.18
CA ASN A 212 -0.63 -27.81 -30.21
C ASN A 212 -0.52 -29.20 -30.85
N ALA A 213 0.49 -29.96 -30.44
CA ALA A 213 0.76 -31.30 -30.97
C ALA A 213 -0.41 -32.26 -30.72
N ALA A 214 -1.00 -32.26 -29.52
CA ALA A 214 -2.13 -33.13 -29.20
C ALA A 214 -3.36 -32.79 -30.04
N LEU A 215 -3.64 -31.50 -30.27
CA LEU A 215 -4.71 -31.07 -31.16
C LEU A 215 -4.44 -31.46 -32.61
N LYS A 216 -3.18 -31.39 -33.06
CA LYS A 216 -2.78 -31.83 -34.39
C LYS A 216 -3.00 -33.32 -34.58
N ASP A 217 -2.59 -34.13 -33.61
CA ASP A 217 -2.76 -35.59 -33.64
C ASP A 217 -4.24 -35.99 -33.59
N LEU A 218 -5.04 -35.28 -32.78
CA LEU A 218 -6.49 -35.49 -32.73
C LEU A 218 -7.15 -35.18 -34.08
N LYS A 219 -6.78 -34.06 -34.73
CA LYS A 219 -7.29 -33.71 -36.07
C LYS A 219 -6.90 -34.78 -37.10
N ALA A 220 -5.70 -35.33 -37.02
CA ALA A 220 -5.26 -36.40 -37.91
C ALA A 220 -6.06 -37.70 -37.69
N ALA A 221 -6.26 -38.11 -36.44
CA ALA A 221 -7.03 -39.30 -36.10
C ALA A 221 -8.52 -39.18 -36.52
N VAL A 222 -9.12 -37.99 -36.35
CA VAL A 222 -10.50 -37.72 -36.81
C VAL A 222 -10.61 -37.79 -38.33
N ALA A 223 -9.62 -37.24 -39.05
CA ALA A 223 -9.59 -37.31 -40.51
C ALA A 223 -9.46 -38.76 -41.02
N ASP A 224 -8.62 -39.57 -40.38
CA ASP A 224 -8.48 -41.00 -40.69
C ASP A 224 -9.79 -41.76 -40.44
N ALA A 225 -10.42 -41.57 -39.29
CA ALA A 225 -11.70 -42.20 -38.94
C ALA A 225 -12.83 -41.85 -39.92
N ALA A 226 -12.83 -40.65 -40.50
CA ALA A 226 -13.82 -40.25 -41.50
C ALA A 226 -13.71 -41.01 -42.82
N THR A 227 -12.57 -41.66 -43.10
CA THR A 227 -12.36 -42.46 -44.32
C THR A 227 -12.79 -43.92 -44.17
N VAL A 228 -13.09 -44.37 -42.96
CA VAL A 228 -13.48 -45.77 -42.69
C VAL A 228 -14.90 -46.04 -43.21
N ASN A 229 -15.03 -46.96 -44.17
CA ASN A 229 -16.33 -47.45 -44.64
C ASN A 229 -16.96 -48.39 -43.58
N LYS A 230 -18.07 -47.96 -42.99
CA LYS A 230 -18.81 -48.75 -41.99
C LYS A 230 -19.47 -49.99 -42.58
N ASP A 231 -19.74 -50.00 -43.88
CA ASP A 231 -20.43 -51.10 -44.56
C ASP A 231 -19.52 -52.31 -44.85
N SER A 232 -18.21 -52.17 -44.64
CA SER A 232 -17.25 -53.28 -44.76
C SER A 232 -17.08 -54.12 -43.48
N TYR A 233 -17.77 -53.79 -42.39
CA TYR A 233 -17.73 -54.59 -41.16
C TYR A 233 -18.57 -55.87 -41.31
N THR A 234 -17.91 -57.02 -41.25
CA THR A 234 -18.56 -58.34 -41.11
C THR A 234 -18.29 -58.89 -39.71
N PRO A 235 -19.30 -58.93 -38.82
CA PRO A 235 -19.15 -59.58 -37.51
C PRO A 235 -19.05 -61.10 -37.69
N ASN A 236 -18.16 -61.72 -36.91
CA ASN A 236 -18.02 -63.18 -36.81
C ASN A 236 -19.18 -63.81 -36.03
#